data_AF-A0A1A6C4N7-F1
#
_entry.id   AF-A0A1A6C4N7-F1
#
_cell.length_a   1.000
_cell.length_b   1.000
_cell.length_c   1.000
_cell.angle_alpha   90.00
_cell.angle_beta   90.00
_cell.angle_gamma   90.00
#
_symmetry.space_group_name_H-M   'P 1'
#
loop_
_entity.id
_entity.type
_entity.pdbx_description
1 polymer ?
#
loop_
_entity_poly.entity_id
_entity_poly.type
_entity_poly.pdbx_seq_one_letter_code
_entity_poly.pdbx_strand_id
1 'polypeptide(L)'
;MLRREADGTIALCGELDAAGVPSLRARLQVLAGSAAVCRLELATLDLLDAGAVIGMLEAVRSLVSGGADVTLVHAPQTLAHTLYRVGALGQPGLFLVEPREEEPYA
;
A
#
# COMPACT_ATOMS: atom_id res chain seq x y z
N MET A 1 -1.56 2.25 -11.85
CA MET A 1 -0.85 1.14 -12.55
C MET A 1 0.14 0.48 -11.60
N LEU A 2 0.26 -0.86 -11.64
CA LEU A 2 1.23 -1.64 -10.85
C LEU A 2 2.38 -2.11 -11.74
N ARG A 3 3.61 -1.98 -11.26
CA ARG A 3 4.82 -2.51 -11.90
C ARG A 3 5.73 -3.16 -10.86
N ARG A 4 6.37 -4.27 -11.22
CA ARG A 4 7.42 -4.89 -10.41
C ARG A 4 8.78 -4.48 -10.98
N GLU A 5 9.64 -3.98 -10.12
CA GLU A 5 11.01 -3.57 -10.43
C GLU A 5 11.98 -4.75 -10.31
N ALA A 6 13.20 -4.58 -10.83
CA ALA A 6 14.23 -5.63 -10.86
C ALA A 6 14.70 -6.07 -9.46
N ASP A 7 14.59 -5.20 -8.46
CA ASP A 7 14.92 -5.45 -7.06
C ASP A 7 13.78 -6.17 -6.28
N GLY A 8 12.65 -6.40 -6.95
CA GLY A 8 11.46 -7.01 -6.35
C GLY A 8 10.47 -6.03 -5.73
N THR A 9 10.75 -4.72 -5.73
CA THR A 9 9.82 -3.67 -5.29
C THR A 9 8.61 -3.63 -6.24
N ILE A 10 7.42 -3.48 -5.68
CA ILE A 10 6.19 -3.26 -6.44
C ILE A 10 5.83 -1.79 -6.34
N ALA A 11 5.96 -1.06 -7.45
CA ALA A 11 5.55 0.33 -7.55
C ALA A 11 4.06 0.41 -7.89
N LEU A 12 3.32 1.18 -7.10
CA LEU A 12 1.94 1.56 -7.35
C LEU A 12 1.92 3.04 -7.72
N CYS A 13 1.39 3.35 -8.90
CA CYS A 13 1.40 4.71 -9.45
C CYS A 13 0.01 5.10 -9.96
N GLY A 14 -0.25 6.40 -10.08
CA GLY A 14 -1.50 6.96 -10.59
C GLY A 14 -2.63 6.94 -9.57
N GLU A 15 -3.85 7.04 -10.05
CA GLU A 15 -5.03 7.22 -9.20
C GLU A 15 -5.73 5.89 -8.89
N LEU A 16 -6.28 5.78 -7.69
CA LEU A 16 -7.12 4.67 -7.24
C LEU A 16 -8.37 5.22 -6.57
N ASP A 17 -9.53 4.81 -7.08
CA ASP A 17 -10.84 4.99 -6.47
C ASP A 17 -11.37 3.65 -5.93
N ALA A 18 -12.55 3.66 -5.30
CA ALA A 18 -13.19 2.46 -4.79
C ALA A 18 -13.45 1.39 -5.89
N ALA A 19 -13.77 1.81 -7.11
CA ALA A 19 -14.07 0.91 -8.22
C ALA A 19 -12.83 0.16 -8.74
N GLY A 20 -11.64 0.76 -8.62
CA GLY A 20 -10.36 0.19 -9.03
C GLY A 20 -9.78 -0.84 -8.04
N VAL A 21 -10.23 -0.83 -6.78
CA VAL A 21 -9.68 -1.68 -5.70
C VAL A 21 -9.67 -3.18 -6.04
N PRO A 22 -10.74 -3.80 -6.56
CA PRO A 22 -10.74 -5.24 -6.86
C PRO A 22 -9.67 -5.62 -7.88
N SER A 23 -9.52 -4.81 -8.93
CA SER A 23 -8.51 -5.01 -9.97
C SER A 23 -7.08 -4.84 -9.44
N LEU A 24 -6.87 -3.84 -8.57
CA LEU A 24 -5.59 -3.63 -7.90
C LEU A 24 -5.22 -4.83 -7.03
N ARG A 25 -6.15 -5.33 -6.20
CA ARG A 25 -5.93 -6.47 -5.31
C ARG A 25 -5.53 -7.73 -6.08
N ALA A 26 -6.27 -8.07 -7.14
CA ALA A 26 -5.96 -9.23 -7.96
C ALA A 26 -4.54 -9.15 -8.57
N ARG A 27 -4.17 -7.99 -9.10
CA ARG A 27 -2.83 -7.77 -9.68
C ARG A 27 -1.73 -7.78 -8.63
N LEU A 28 -1.99 -7.19 -7.46
CA LEU A 28 -1.02 -7.14 -6.36
C LEU A 28 -0.70 -8.54 -5.85
N GLN A 29 -1.72 -9.40 -5.70
CA GLN A 29 -1.52 -10.80 -5.32
C GLN A 29 -0.66 -11.57 -6.33
N VAL A 30 -0.89 -11.37 -7.63
CA VAL A 30 -0.07 -12.00 -8.68
C VAL A 30 1.38 -11.53 -8.63
N LEU A 31 1.60 -10.22 -8.44
CA LEU A 31 2.96 -9.64 -8.44
C LEU A 31 3.74 -9.98 -7.17
N ALA A 32 3.07 -9.95 -6.01
CA ALA A 32 3.65 -10.35 -4.73
C ALA A 32 3.95 -11.86 -4.70
N GLY A 33 3.09 -12.66 -5.33
CA GLY A 33 3.25 -14.11 -5.38
C GLY A 33 3.36 -14.72 -3.97
N SER A 34 4.31 -15.64 -3.79
CA SER A 34 4.65 -16.26 -2.50
C SER A 34 5.87 -15.61 -1.84
N ALA A 35 6.15 -14.33 -2.13
CA ALA A 35 7.31 -13.66 -1.56
C ALA A 35 7.14 -13.45 -0.06
N ALA A 36 8.15 -13.88 0.71
CA ALA A 36 8.18 -13.67 2.17
C ALA A 36 8.36 -12.19 2.54
N VAL A 37 8.93 -11.38 1.64
CA VAL A 37 9.12 -9.93 1.82
C VAL A 37 8.53 -9.20 0.63
N CYS A 38 7.73 -8.17 0.90
CA CYS A 38 7.05 -7.37 -0.12
C CYS A 38 7.25 -5.88 0.14
N ARG A 39 7.98 -5.20 -0.74
CA ARG A 39 8.18 -3.73 -0.67
C ARG A 39 7.24 -3.04 -1.65
N LEU A 40 6.39 -2.16 -1.16
CA LEU A 40 5.44 -1.37 -1.96
C LEU A 40 5.88 0.09 -2.00
N GLU A 41 6.20 0.58 -3.20
CA GLU A 41 6.55 1.99 -3.45
C GLU A 41 5.29 2.74 -3.87
N LEU A 42 4.92 3.78 -3.11
CA LEU A 42 3.63 4.47 -3.21
C LEU A 42 3.77 5.98 -3.50
N ALA A 43 4.98 6.48 -3.79
CA ALA A 43 5.25 7.92 -3.96
C ALA A 43 4.33 8.62 -4.97
N THR A 44 3.85 7.88 -5.98
CA THR A 44 3.01 8.42 -7.07
C THR A 44 1.61 7.83 -7.08
N LEU A 45 1.19 7.15 -6.00
CA LEU A 45 -0.17 6.66 -5.84
C LEU A 45 -1.05 7.74 -5.20
N ASP A 46 -2.16 8.06 -5.83
CA ASP A 46 -3.18 8.95 -5.26
C ASP A 46 -4.45 8.16 -4.96
N LEU A 47 -4.91 8.25 -3.72
CA LEU A 47 -6.12 7.57 -3.23
C LEU A 47 -7.27 8.58 -3.25
N LEU A 48 -8.18 8.45 -4.22
CA LEU A 48 -9.17 9.48 -4.54
C LEU A 48 -10.34 9.55 -3.56
N ASP A 49 -10.63 8.45 -2.87
CA ASP A 49 -11.76 8.36 -1.95
C ASP A 49 -11.48 7.43 -0.75
N ALA A 50 -12.38 7.46 0.23
CA ALA A 50 -12.25 6.61 1.42
C ALA A 50 -12.28 5.12 1.10
N GLY A 51 -13.00 4.71 0.05
CA GLY A 51 -13.05 3.31 -0.40
C GLY A 51 -11.70 2.83 -0.93
N ALA A 52 -10.96 3.67 -1.64
CA ALA A 52 -9.60 3.41 -2.09
C ALA A 52 -8.64 3.23 -0.91
N VAL A 53 -8.72 4.09 0.10
CA VAL A 53 -7.90 3.99 1.32
C VAL A 53 -8.16 2.70 2.07
N ILE A 54 -9.44 2.36 2.32
CA ILE A 54 -9.82 1.11 2.99
C ILE A 54 -9.43 -0.10 2.14
N GLY A 55 -9.66 -0.04 0.83
CA GLY A 55 -9.28 -1.10 -0.10
C GLY A 55 -7.77 -1.38 -0.11
N MET A 56 -6.94 -0.33 -0.05
CA MET A 56 -5.49 -0.46 0.05
C MET A 56 -5.07 -1.05 1.40
N LEU A 57 -5.67 -0.59 2.51
CA LEU A 57 -5.44 -1.17 3.83
C LEU A 57 -5.76 -2.68 3.86
N GLU A 58 -6.89 -3.09 3.29
CA GLU A 58 -7.27 -4.50 3.21
C GLU A 58 -6.32 -5.31 2.33
N ALA A 59 -5.86 -4.74 1.21
CA ALA A 59 -4.89 -5.38 0.34
C ALA A 59 -3.58 -5.67 1.09
N VAL A 60 -3.09 -4.68 1.83
CA VAL A 60 -1.89 -4.82 2.68
C VAL A 60 -2.11 -5.87 3.77
N ARG A 61 -3.22 -5.80 4.51
CA ARG A 61 -3.56 -6.79 5.55
C ARG A 61 -3.64 -8.21 5.00
N SER A 62 -4.16 -8.38 3.79
CA SER A 62 -4.24 -9.68 3.13
C SER A 62 -2.86 -10.26 2.83
N LEU A 63 -1.88 -9.42 2.45
CA LEU A 63 -0.50 -9.86 2.22
C LEU A 63 0.17 -10.26 3.54
N VAL A 64 0.03 -9.44 4.58
CA VAL A 64 0.58 -9.73 5.92
C VAL A 64 -0.03 -11.01 6.51
N SER A 65 -1.36 -11.17 6.39
CA SER A 65 -2.06 -12.38 6.84
C SER A 65 -1.68 -13.62 6.02
N GLY A 66 -1.19 -13.42 4.79
CA GLY A 66 -0.59 -14.46 3.95
C GLY A 66 0.84 -14.83 4.35
N GLY A 67 1.40 -14.19 5.38
CA GLY A 67 2.75 -14.46 5.91
C GLY A 67 3.86 -13.62 5.29
N ALA A 68 3.53 -12.56 4.53
CA ALA A 68 4.53 -11.66 3.97
C ALA A 68 4.89 -10.53 4.94
N ASP A 69 6.17 -10.20 5.05
CA ASP A 69 6.65 -8.95 5.65
C ASP A 69 6.50 -7.81 4.63
N VAL A 70 5.52 -6.93 4.86
CA VAL A 70 5.17 -5.83 3.96
C VAL A 70 5.79 -4.53 4.43
N THR A 71 6.58 -3.88 3.56
CA THR A 71 7.09 -2.52 3.78
C THR A 71 6.42 -1.55 2.83
N LEU A 72 5.70 -0.57 3.36
CA LEU A 72 5.13 0.55 2.60
C LEU A 72 6.11 1.71 2.61
N VAL A 73 6.46 2.20 1.43
CA VAL A 73 7.40 3.30 1.23
C VAL A 73 6.67 4.47 0.58
N HIS A 74 6.88 5.68 1.08
CA HIS A 74 6.25 6.89 0.53
C HIS A 74 4.72 6.79 0.43
N ALA A 75 4.09 6.17 1.42
CA ALA A 75 2.64 6.04 1.48
C ALA A 75 1.96 7.43 1.52
N PRO A 76 0.84 7.63 0.81
CA PRO A 76 0.01 8.82 0.98
C PRO A 76 -0.39 9.02 2.45
N GLN A 77 -0.41 10.27 2.91
CA GLN A 77 -0.65 10.58 4.32
C GLN A 77 -2.01 10.08 4.82
N THR A 78 -3.04 10.09 3.98
CA THR A 78 -4.36 9.51 4.28
C THR A 78 -4.28 8.01 4.63
N LEU A 79 -3.45 7.25 3.93
CA LEU A 79 -3.20 5.84 4.22
C LEU A 79 -2.35 5.66 5.49
N ALA A 80 -1.28 6.45 5.64
CA ALA A 80 -0.44 6.43 6.83
C ALA A 80 -1.23 6.72 8.12
N HIS A 81 -2.04 7.78 8.11
CA HIS A 81 -2.94 8.12 9.22
C HIS A 81 -3.94 7.01 9.52
N THR A 82 -4.51 6.38 8.48
CA THR A 82 -5.44 5.26 8.67
C THR A 82 -4.74 4.07 9.33
N LEU A 83 -3.55 3.70 8.88
CA LEU A 83 -2.74 2.62 9.45
C LEU A 83 -2.41 2.86 10.93
N TYR A 84 -2.03 4.09 11.29
CA TYR A 84 -1.79 4.48 12.67
C TYR A 84 -3.07 4.38 13.51
N ARG A 85 -4.17 4.98 13.03
CA ARG A 85 -5.46 5.05 13.75
C ARG A 85 -6.03 3.68 14.06
N VAL A 86 -5.88 2.70 13.16
CA VAL A 86 -6.38 1.32 13.37
C VAL A 86 -5.36 0.41 14.07
N GLY A 87 -4.20 0.93 14.48
CA GLY A 87 -3.15 0.17 15.16
C GLY A 87 -2.45 -0.87 14.27
N ALA A 88 -2.53 -0.75 12.93
CA ALA A 88 -1.96 -1.73 12.00
C ALA A 88 -0.43 -1.80 12.10
N LEU A 89 0.24 -0.67 12.37
CA LEU A 89 1.70 -0.61 12.51
C LEU A 89 2.22 -1.25 13.80
N GLY A 90 1.33 -1.60 14.74
CA GLY A 90 1.69 -2.37 15.93
C GLY A 90 1.70 -3.88 15.69
N GLN A 91 1.27 -4.34 14.51
CA GLN A 91 1.25 -5.75 14.15
C GLN A 91 2.57 -6.17 13.48
N PRO A 92 3.06 -7.40 13.75
CA PRO A 92 4.23 -7.92 13.05
C PRO A 92 3.96 -8.05 11.55
N GLY A 93 5.01 -7.87 10.75
CA GLY A 93 4.96 -8.03 9.30
C GLY A 93 4.44 -6.81 8.53
N LEU A 94 4.20 -5.67 9.18
CA LEU A 94 3.86 -4.42 8.50
C LEU A 94 4.74 -3.26 8.95
N PHE A 95 5.44 -2.66 7.99
CA PHE A 95 6.35 -1.54 8.21
C PHE A 95 5.93 -0.36 7.34
N LEU A 96 6.04 0.85 7.89
CA LEU A 96 5.83 2.10 7.17
C LEU A 96 7.12 2.90 7.20
N VAL A 97 7.62 3.27 6.03
CA VAL A 97 8.88 3.99 5.83
C VAL A 97 8.59 5.27 5.06
N GLU A 98 9.02 6.40 5.62
CA GLU A 98 9.00 7.71 4.96
C GLU A 98 7.65 8.03 4.29
N PRO A 99 6.52 8.05 5.03
CA PRO A 99 5.24 8.45 4.44
C PRO A 99 5.34 9.85 3.84
N ARG A 100 4.60 10.11 2.76
CA ARG A 100 4.55 11.43 2.11
C ARG A 100 4.11 12.48 3.13
N GLU A 101 4.85 13.59 3.19
CA GLU A 101 4.42 14.79 3.90
C GLU A 101 3.38 15.52 3.04
N GLU A 102 2.22 15.88 3.59
CA GLU A 102 1.32 16.85 2.96
C GLU A 102 2.01 18.22 2.94
N GLU A 103 2.13 18.83 1.77
CA GLU A 103 2.50 20.25 1.69
C GLU A 103 1.44 21.06 2.45
N PRO A 104 1.82 21.87 3.47
CA PRO A 104 0.87 22.78 4.09
C PRO A 104 0.39 23.73 2.99
N TYR A 105 -0.92 23.68 2.72
CA TYR A 105 -1.62 24.52 1.74
C TYR A 105 -1.00 25.94 1.68
N ALA A 106 -0.34 26.26 0.58
CA ALA A 106 0.09 27.60 0.23
C ALA A 106 -1.03 28.35 -0.51
#